data_AF-A0A356T0W4-F1
#
_entry.id   AF-A0A356T0W4-F1
#
_cell.length_a   1.000
_cell.length_b   1.000
_cell.length_c   1.000
_cell.angle_alpha   90.00
_cell.angle_beta   90.00
_cell.angle_gamma   90.00
#
_symmetry.space_group_name_H-M   'P 1'
#
loop_
_entity.id
_entity.type
_entity.pdbx_description
1 polymer ?
#
loop_
_entity_poly.entity_id
_entity_poly.type
_entity_poly.pdbx_seq_one_letter_code
_entity_poly.pdbx_strand_id
1 'polypeptide(L)' 'VHRDLKPHNVFVREMGDGTDHVEVLDFGLARFVGDAAKHSPKLTQQGALLGTPAYMAP' A
#
# COMPACT_ATOMS: atom_id res chain seq x y z
N VAL A 1 -2.75 3.70 4.70
CA VAL A 1 -1.99 2.45 4.86
C VAL A 1 -2.27 1.54 3.68
N HIS A 2 -1.25 1.05 2.98
CA HIS A 2 -1.39 0.30 1.72
C HIS A 2 -1.84 -1.16 1.88
N ARG A 3 -1.39 -1.85 2.95
CA ARG A 3 -1.68 -3.27 3.26
C ARG A 3 -1.20 -4.34 2.26
N ASP A 4 -0.57 -3.97 1.15
CA ASP A 4 0.01 -4.91 0.19
C ASP A 4 1.28 -4.34 -0.47
N LEU A 5 2.20 -3.84 0.37
CA LEU A 5 3.47 -3.32 -0.13
C LEU A 5 4.41 -4.48 -0.45
N LYS A 6 4.87 -4.57 -1.69
CA LYS A 6 5.76 -5.60 -2.22
C LYS A 6 6.56 -5.06 -3.41
N PRO A 7 7.68 -5.67 -3.82
CA PRO A 7 8.49 -5.17 -4.93
C PRO A 7 7.70 -4.96 -6.23
N HIS A 8 6.71 -5.81 -6.51
CA HIS A 8 5.85 -5.68 -7.70
C HIS A 8 4.97 -4.41 -7.70
N ASN A 9 4.78 -3.79 -6.53
CA ASN A 9 3.96 -2.58 -6.34
C ASN A 9 4.83 -1.32 -6.17
N VAL A 10 6.13 -1.39 -6.47
CA VAL A 10 7.07 -0.28 -6.37
C VAL A 10 7.73 -0.08 -7.73
N PHE A 11 7.54 1.10 -8.32
CA PHE A 11 8.20 1.52 -9.55
C PHE A 11 9.31 2.51 -9.22
N VAL A 12 10.44 2.36 -9.89
CA VAL A 12 11.59 3.26 -9.78
C VAL A 12 11.88 3.82 -11.16
N ARG A 13 12.05 5.14 -11.24
CA ARG A 13 12.46 5.83 -12.47
C ARG A 13 13.61 6.77 -12.18
N GLU A 14 14.57 6.80 -13.09
CA GLU A 14 15.64 7.79 -13.06
C GLU A 14 15.11 9.14 -13.55
N MET A 15 15.45 10.20 -12.83
CA MET A 15 15.11 11.58 -13.15
C MET A 15 16.24 12.22 -13.98
N GLY A 16 15.93 13.32 -14.68
CA GLY A 16 16.92 13.99 -15.53
C GLY A 16 18.12 14.60 -14.78
N ASP A 17 18.06 14.68 -13.45
CA ASP A 17 19.15 15.11 -12.57
C ASP A 17 19.95 13.94 -11.96
N GLY A 18 19.67 12.70 -12.39
CA GLY A 18 20.31 11.47 -11.92
C GLY A 18 19.79 10.95 -10.59
N THR A 19 18.70 11.51 -10.05
CA THR A 19 18.05 10.99 -8.84
C THR A 19 17.02 9.90 -9.16
N ASP A 20 16.82 8.98 -8.23
CA ASP A 20 15.73 8.01 -8.32
C ASP A 20 14.43 8.58 -7.77
N HIS A 21 13.34 8.43 -8.53
CA HIS A 21 11.99 8.68 -8.07
C HIS A 21 11.23 7.36 -7.90
N VAL A 22 10.62 7.19 -6.73
CA VAL A 22 9.89 5.97 -6.36
C VAL A 22 8.39 6.23 -6.31
N GLU A 23 7.64 5.44 -7.06
CA GLU A 23 6.18 5.46 -7.11
C GLU A 23 5.63 4.15 -6.53
N VAL A 24 4.67 4.25 -5.61
CA VAL A 24 3.97 3.08 -5.05
C VAL A 24 2.64 2.92 -5.78
N LEU A 25 2.37 1.71 -6.26
CA LEU A 25 1.22 1.35 -7.09
C LEU A 25 0.29 0.36 -6.38
N ASP A 26 -0.92 0.19 -6.92
CA ASP A 26 -1.94 -0.77 -6.46
C ASP A 26 -2.48 -0.54 -5.04
N PHE A 27 -3.33 0.48 -4.90
CA PHE A 27 -4.04 0.78 -3.65
C PHE A 27 -5.32 -0.04 -3.46
N GLY A 28 -5.53 -1.15 -4.17
CA GLY A 28 -6.77 -1.94 -4.10
C GLY A 28 -7.06 -2.49 -2.69
N LEU A 29 -6.01 -2.73 -1.90
CA LEU A 29 -6.12 -3.13 -0.50
C LEU A 29 -5.85 -1.99 0.48
N ALA A 30 -5.71 -0.74 0.03
CA ALA A 30 -5.40 0.36 0.92
C ALA A 30 -6.54 0.67 1.91
N ARG A 31 -6.18 1.31 3.01
CA ARG A 31 -7.10 1.81 4.02
C ARG A 31 -6.67 3.21 4.46
N PHE A 32 -7.62 4.13 4.52
CA PHE A 32 -7.43 5.46 5.10
C PHE A 32 -7.18 5.37 6.61
N VAL A 33 -6.32 6.24 7.13
CA VAL A 33 -5.98 6.35 8.56
C VAL A 33 -6.10 7.81 9.01
N GLY A 34 -6.18 8.05 10.32
CA GLY A 34 -6.37 9.39 10.87
C GLY A 34 -7.75 9.98 10.52
N ASP A 35 -7.81 11.29 10.30
CA ASP A 35 -9.08 11.97 9.99
C ASP A 35 -9.73 11.49 8.69
N ALA A 36 -8.95 11.02 7.73
CA ALA A 36 -9.46 10.42 6.49
C ALA A 36 -10.18 9.09 6.73
N ALA A 37 -9.92 8.39 7.84
CA ALA A 37 -10.60 7.14 8.17
C ALA A 37 -12.06 7.34 8.58
N LYS A 38 -12.43 8.54 9.06
CA LYS A 38 -13.79 8.86 9.54
C LYS A 38 -14.86 8.74 8.46
N HIS A 39 -14.46 8.89 7.19
CA HIS A 39 -15.34 8.83 6.02
C HIS A 39 -15.22 7.50 5.25
N SER A 40 -14.43 6.54 5.77
CA SER A 40 -14.20 5.27 5.09
C SER A 40 -15.04 4.13 5.71
N PRO A 41 -15.79 3.34 4.91
CA PRO A 41 -16.44 2.15 5.44
C PRO A 41 -15.38 1.18 5.97
N LYS A 42 -15.56 0.69 7.21
CA LYS A 42 -14.68 -0.32 7.81
C LYS A 42 -14.91 -1.67 7.12
N LEU A 43 -14.27 -1.88 5.98
CA LEU A 43 -14.24 -3.16 5.29
C LEU A 43 -13.19 -4.07 5.98
N THR A 44 -13.57 -4.66 7.11
CA THR A 44 -12.76 -5.68 7.78
C THR A 44 -13.68 -6.82 8.20
N GLN A 45 -13.67 -7.92 7.44
CA GLN A 45 -14.10 -9.22 7.97
C GLN A 45 -12.95 -9.80 8.78
N GLN A 46 -13.23 -10.16 10.03
CA GLN A 46 -12.27 -10.88 10.88
C GLN A 46 -11.96 -12.24 10.26
N GLY A 47 -10.68 -12.58 10.13
CA GLY A 47 -10.22 -13.88 9.62
C GLY A 47 -9.82 -13.92 8.13
N ALA A 48 -10.00 -12.85 7.36
CA ALA A 48 -9.52 -12.80 5.98
C ALA A 48 -8.03 -12.39 5.93
N LEU A 49 -7.17 -13.29 5.47
CA LEU A 49 -5.80 -12.97 5.05
C LEU A 49 -5.89 -12.10 3.77
N LEU A 50 -5.50 -10.83 3.88
CA LEU A 50 -5.55 -9.85 2.80
C LEU A 50 -4.15 -9.28 2.58
N GLY A 51 -3.64 -9.39 1.36
CA GLY A 51 -2.29 -8.97 0.96
C GLY A 51 -1.36 -10.15 0.73
N THR A 52 -0.07 -9.87 0.54
CA THR A 52 0.96 -10.87 0.23
C THR A 52 1.66 -11.37 1.51
N PRO A 53 1.47 -12.64 1.95
CA PRO A 53 1.91 -13.10 3.28
C PRO A 53 3.39 -12.88 3.59
N ALA A 54 4.26 -13.06 2.59
CA ALA A 54 5.70 -12.91 2.76
C ALA A 54 6.16 -11.47 3.08
N TYR A 55 5.30 -10.47 2.85
CA TYR A 55 5.60 -9.05 3.07
C TYR A 55 4.71 -8.41 4.13
N MET A 56 3.98 -9.21 4.91
CA MET A 56 3.12 -8.71 5.99
C MET A 56 3.95 -8.37 7.24
N ALA A 57 3.53 -7.33 7.95
CA ALA A 57 4.04 -7.06 9.30
C ALA A 57 3.62 -8.19 10.26
N PRO A 58 4.46 -8.52 11.27
CA PRO A 58 4.16 -9.56 12.25
C PRO A 58 2.96 -9.24 13.15
#